data_AF-A0A518U925-F1
#
_entry.id   AF-A0A518U925-F1
#
_cell.length_a   1.000
_cell.length_b   1.000
_cell.length_c   1.000
_cell.angle_alpha   90.00
_cell.angle_beta   90.00
_cell.angle_gamma   90.00
#
_symmetry.space_group_name_H-M   'P 1'
#
loop_
_entity.id
_entity.type
_entity.pdbx_description
1 polymer ?
#
loop_
_entity_poly.entity_id
_entity_poly.type
_entity_poly.pdbx_seq_one_letter_code
_entity_poly.pdbx_strand_id
1 'polypeptide(L)'
;MSHKSNGFTLVEIAIVLVIIGLLLGGVLKGQELVTQARIRNVINDLNGVTAAIQSYRDRYRALPGDDPGAAARWRDEAGTALTLVATNPGDGQLDGSYADLAAGAPAAAQETLLFWQHLRLAGFIPGATAGAGSGTPPANAADGVIGVQTRGMGFNGNIVCVSNLPDKIAIAVDNAMDDGNALTGQVRAKLQTAPNPAEDSAANAAPAANDAYAETGNNQYLLCKSL
;
A
#
# COMPACT_ATOMS: atom_id res chain seq x y z
N MET A 1 -2.24 -29.96 62.06
CA MET A 1 -1.05 -29.20 61.61
C MET A 1 -1.52 -27.83 61.15
N SER A 2 -1.20 -26.77 61.89
CA SER A 2 -1.60 -25.40 61.53
C SER A 2 -0.56 -24.84 60.55
N HIS A 3 -0.96 -24.61 59.31
CA HIS A 3 -0.13 -23.91 58.32
C HIS A 3 -0.08 -22.43 58.70
N LYS A 4 1.11 -21.91 59.00
CA LYS A 4 1.36 -20.47 59.08
C LYS A 4 1.33 -19.89 57.66
N SER A 5 0.30 -19.14 57.33
CA SER A 5 0.24 -18.32 56.13
C SER A 5 1.14 -17.10 56.35
N ASN A 6 2.29 -17.04 55.67
CA ASN A 6 3.09 -15.82 55.64
C ASN A 6 2.33 -14.79 54.77
N GLY A 7 1.77 -13.76 55.39
CA GLY A 7 1.13 -12.65 54.67
C GLY A 7 2.15 -11.86 53.85
N PHE A 8 1.76 -11.43 52.65
CA PHE A 8 2.60 -10.58 51.79
C PHE A 8 2.92 -9.26 52.50
N THR A 9 4.17 -8.81 52.38
CA THR A 9 4.59 -7.52 52.95
C THR A 9 4.11 -6.36 52.08
N LEU A 10 3.88 -5.21 52.71
CA LEU A 10 3.48 -3.98 52.01
C LEU A 10 4.55 -3.52 50.99
N VAL A 11 5.81 -3.83 51.26
CA VAL A 11 6.96 -3.54 50.38
C VAL A 11 6.94 -4.41 49.12
N GLU A 12 6.60 -5.70 49.23
CA GLU A 12 6.51 -6.60 48.08
C GLU A 12 5.43 -6.15 47.09
N ILE A 13 4.25 -5.75 47.58
CA ILE A 13 3.18 -5.25 46.71
C ILE A 13 3.57 -3.90 46.08
N ALA A 14 4.27 -3.02 46.82
CA ALA A 14 4.70 -1.73 46.29
C ALA A 14 5.67 -1.88 45.09
N ILE A 15 6.66 -2.78 45.19
CA ILE A 15 7.61 -3.01 44.09
C ILE A 15 6.90 -3.61 42.87
N VAL A 16 5.98 -4.55 43.09
CA VAL A 16 5.20 -5.17 42.01
C VAL A 16 4.38 -4.12 41.25
N LEU A 17 3.70 -3.20 41.95
CA LEU A 17 2.92 -2.15 41.31
C LEU A 17 3.79 -1.16 40.51
N VAL A 18 4.99 -0.84 41.00
CA VAL A 18 5.94 0.01 40.26
C VAL A 18 6.39 -0.68 38.97
N ILE A 19 6.77 -1.96 39.05
CA ILE A 19 7.19 -2.72 37.87
C ILE A 19 6.05 -2.80 36.85
N ILE A 20 4.82 -3.12 37.29
CA ILE A 20 3.65 -3.14 36.39
C ILE A 20 3.41 -1.76 35.77
N GLY A 21 3.51 -0.68 36.55
CA GLY A 21 3.34 0.68 36.03
C GLY A 21 4.37 1.05 34.97
N LEU A 22 5.64 0.71 35.18
CA LEU A 22 6.72 0.94 34.21
C LEU A 22 6.53 0.09 32.94
N LEU A 23 6.13 -1.17 33.09
CA LEU A 23 5.86 -2.05 31.96
C LEU A 23 4.68 -1.55 31.13
N LEU A 24 3.56 -1.16 31.76
CA LEU A 24 2.39 -0.62 31.06
C LEU A 24 2.73 0.69 30.35
N GLY A 25 3.44 1.61 31.00
CA GLY A 25 3.90 2.86 30.38
C GLY A 25 4.83 2.62 29.18
N GLY A 26 5.74 1.65 29.30
CA GLY A 26 6.64 1.24 28.22
C GLY A 26 5.90 0.66 27.01
N VAL A 27 4.93 -0.22 27.24
CA VAL A 27 4.14 -0.85 26.16
C VAL A 27 3.30 0.19 25.40
N LEU A 28 2.63 1.11 26.10
CA LEU A 28 1.84 2.18 25.46
C LEU A 28 2.71 3.06 24.55
N LYS A 29 3.91 3.43 25.01
CA LYS A 29 4.84 4.20 24.17
C LYS A 29 5.37 3.36 23.00
N GLY A 30 5.63 2.08 23.22
CA GLY A 30 6.07 1.15 22.17
C GLY A 30 5.03 1.01 21.05
N GLN A 31 3.75 0.88 21.39
CA GLN A 31 2.65 0.82 20.41
C GLN A 31 2.57 2.09 19.56
N GLU A 32 2.70 3.26 20.18
CA GLU A 32 2.72 4.53 19.45
C GLU A 32 3.89 4.62 18.48
N LEU A 33 5.10 4.18 18.89
CA LEU A 33 6.27 4.15 18.01
C LEU A 33 6.07 3.24 16.80
N VAL A 34 5.41 2.09 16.98
CA VAL A 34 5.08 1.18 15.87
C VAL A 34 4.10 1.85 14.90
N THR A 35 3.05 2.50 15.39
CA THR A 35 2.09 3.23 14.56
C THR A 35 2.78 4.34 13.76
N GLN A 36 3.67 5.12 14.39
CA GLN A 36 4.45 6.15 13.71
C GLN A 36 5.40 5.58 12.64
N ALA A 37 6.00 4.42 12.89
CA ALA A 37 6.82 3.74 11.89
C ALA A 37 5.97 3.30 10.68
N ARG A 38 4.77 2.75 10.91
CA ARG A 38 3.84 2.38 9.83
C ARG A 38 3.42 3.58 8.99
N ILE A 39 3.08 4.71 9.62
CA ILE A 39 2.74 5.96 8.92
C ILE A 39 3.89 6.37 7.98
N ARG A 40 5.12 6.41 8.50
CA ARG A 40 6.30 6.77 7.69
C ARG A 40 6.54 5.80 6.54
N ASN A 41 6.37 4.49 6.76
CA ASN A 41 6.53 3.50 5.72
C ASN A 41 5.51 3.69 4.60
N VAL A 42 4.22 3.90 4.92
CA VAL A 42 3.20 4.15 3.90
C VAL A 42 3.51 5.39 3.07
N ILE A 43 3.94 6.48 3.70
CA ILE A 43 4.36 7.70 2.98
C ILE A 43 5.56 7.42 2.07
N ASN A 44 6.55 6.68 2.57
CA ASN A 44 7.73 6.31 1.79
C ASN A 44 7.37 5.39 0.61
N ASP A 45 6.43 4.48 0.80
CA ASP A 45 5.95 3.59 -0.25
C ASP A 45 5.26 4.39 -1.37
N LEU A 46 4.35 5.30 -1.02
CA LEU A 46 3.65 6.17 -1.97
C LEU A 46 4.63 7.06 -2.76
N ASN A 47 5.60 7.67 -2.08
CA ASN A 47 6.64 8.48 -2.72
C ASN A 47 7.60 7.64 -3.55
N GLY A 48 7.96 6.43 -3.08
CA GLY A 48 8.82 5.49 -3.77
C GLY A 48 8.21 5.01 -5.09
N VAL A 49 6.92 4.67 -5.10
CA VAL A 49 6.19 4.34 -6.33
C VAL A 49 6.17 5.53 -7.30
N THR A 50 5.87 6.73 -6.81
CA THR A 50 5.89 7.96 -7.63
C THR A 50 7.26 8.18 -8.28
N ALA A 51 8.34 8.06 -7.50
CA ALA A 51 9.71 8.23 -7.98
C ALA A 51 10.13 7.13 -8.97
N ALA A 52 9.71 5.89 -8.74
CA ALA A 52 9.98 4.77 -9.63
C ALA A 52 9.31 4.96 -11.00
N ILE A 53 8.06 5.46 -11.02
CA ILE A 53 7.35 5.79 -12.26
C ILE A 53 8.07 6.88 -13.04
N GLN A 54 8.45 7.97 -12.37
CA GLN A 54 9.17 9.08 -13.01
C GLN A 54 10.52 8.60 -13.57
N SER A 55 11.28 7.83 -12.79
CA SER A 55 12.55 7.27 -13.23
C SER A 55 12.40 6.32 -14.43
N TYR A 56 11.32 5.53 -14.45
CA TYR A 56 11.00 4.66 -15.58
C TYR A 56 10.65 5.47 -16.83
N ARG A 57 9.83 6.51 -16.70
CA ARG A 57 9.46 7.41 -17.80
C ARG A 57 10.69 8.13 -18.36
N ASP A 58 11.60 8.59 -17.52
CA ASP A 58 12.83 9.25 -17.96
C ASP A 58 13.75 8.30 -18.73
N ARG A 59 13.87 7.05 -18.24
CA ARG A 59 14.76 6.04 -18.83
C ARG A 59 14.22 5.46 -20.13
N TYR A 60 12.91 5.19 -20.18
CA TYR A 60 12.31 4.38 -21.24
C TYR A 60 11.33 5.15 -22.13
N ARG A 61 10.93 6.38 -21.74
CA ARG A 61 9.93 7.20 -22.42
C ARG A 61 8.58 6.52 -22.59
N ALA A 62 8.25 5.63 -21.63
CA ALA A 62 7.01 4.88 -21.57
C ALA A 62 6.55 4.80 -20.11
N LEU A 63 5.29 4.44 -19.89
CA LEU A 63 4.77 4.14 -18.56
C LEU A 63 5.04 2.64 -18.26
N PRO A 64 5.48 2.27 -17.06
CA PRO A 64 5.60 0.85 -16.69
C PRO A 64 4.21 0.19 -16.73
N GLY A 65 4.14 -1.08 -17.11
CA GLY A 65 2.87 -1.77 -17.40
C GLY A 65 2.33 -1.50 -18.80
N ASP A 66 2.55 -0.30 -19.32
CA ASP A 66 2.06 0.21 -20.61
C ASP A 66 3.23 0.52 -21.59
N ASP A 67 4.34 -0.23 -21.51
CA ASP A 67 5.52 -0.02 -22.36
C ASP A 67 5.47 -0.89 -23.64
N PRO A 68 5.31 -0.31 -24.85
CA PRO A 68 5.31 -1.06 -26.11
C PRO A 68 6.65 -1.74 -26.40
N GLY A 69 7.74 -1.26 -25.79
CA GLY A 69 9.08 -1.80 -25.95
C GLY A 69 9.44 -2.93 -24.97
N ALA A 70 8.60 -3.24 -23.99
CA ALA A 70 8.97 -4.07 -22.83
C ALA A 70 9.57 -5.43 -23.22
N ALA A 71 8.88 -6.20 -24.07
CA ALA A 71 9.33 -7.54 -24.48
C ALA A 71 10.63 -7.53 -25.31
N ALA A 72 10.98 -6.41 -25.94
CA ALA A 72 12.24 -6.28 -26.66
C ALA A 72 13.41 -5.92 -25.74
N ARG A 73 13.15 -5.21 -24.63
CA ARG A 73 14.17 -4.74 -23.68
C ARG A 73 14.70 -5.85 -22.79
N TRP A 74 13.81 -6.71 -22.28
CA TRP A 74 14.17 -7.73 -21.28
C TRP A 74 14.03 -9.12 -21.86
N ARG A 75 15.18 -9.74 -22.12
CA ARG A 75 15.28 -11.09 -22.65
C ARG A 75 16.24 -11.92 -21.80
N ASP A 76 15.99 -13.23 -21.71
CA ASP A 76 16.95 -14.18 -21.15
C ASP A 76 18.10 -14.46 -22.12
N GLU A 77 19.06 -15.28 -21.69
CA GLU A 77 20.22 -15.69 -22.50
C GLU A 77 19.81 -16.46 -23.78
N ALA A 78 18.64 -17.10 -23.77
CA ALA A 78 18.08 -17.80 -24.93
C ALA A 78 17.31 -16.85 -25.88
N GLY A 79 17.21 -15.56 -25.55
CA GLY A 79 16.49 -14.55 -26.32
C GLY A 79 14.98 -14.51 -26.08
N THR A 80 14.46 -15.28 -25.13
CA THR A 80 13.03 -15.30 -24.75
C THR A 80 12.69 -14.03 -23.97
N ALA A 81 11.58 -13.38 -24.30
CA ALA A 81 11.13 -12.20 -23.55
C ALA A 81 10.74 -12.59 -22.12
N LEU A 82 11.24 -11.83 -21.14
CA LEU A 82 10.95 -12.05 -19.71
C LEU A 82 9.58 -11.52 -19.29
N THR A 83 8.97 -10.67 -20.12
CA THR A 83 7.67 -10.04 -19.91
C THR A 83 6.91 -9.94 -21.23
N LEU A 84 5.63 -9.62 -21.13
CA LEU A 84 4.75 -9.42 -22.27
C LEU A 84 4.64 -7.93 -22.60
N VAL A 85 4.20 -7.63 -23.82
CA VAL A 85 3.67 -6.29 -24.14
C VAL A 85 2.20 -6.28 -23.76
N ALA A 86 1.74 -5.16 -23.23
CA ALA A 86 0.35 -4.94 -22.92
C ALA A 86 -0.56 -5.13 -24.15
N THR A 87 -1.87 -5.30 -23.92
CA THR A 87 -2.85 -5.45 -24.99
C THR A 87 -3.05 -4.12 -25.73
N ASN A 88 -3.02 -3.00 -25.01
CA ASN A 88 -3.21 -1.64 -25.54
C ASN A 88 -2.00 -0.74 -25.26
N PRO A 89 -0.78 -1.11 -25.68
CA PRO A 89 0.43 -0.47 -25.19
C PRO A 89 0.60 0.97 -25.68
N GLY A 90 1.03 1.84 -24.79
CA GLY A 90 1.28 3.27 -25.00
C GLY A 90 0.02 4.14 -25.00
N ASP A 91 -1.10 3.66 -24.50
CA ASP A 91 -2.35 4.44 -24.41
C ASP A 91 -2.43 5.32 -23.15
N GLY A 92 -1.45 5.18 -22.24
CA GLY A 92 -1.32 5.93 -21.01
C GLY A 92 -2.20 5.41 -19.86
N GLN A 93 -2.93 4.31 -20.08
CA GLN A 93 -3.75 3.65 -19.09
C GLN A 93 -3.00 2.46 -18.48
N LEU A 94 -3.60 1.92 -17.44
CA LEU A 94 -3.17 0.78 -16.65
C LEU A 94 -4.42 -0.05 -16.45
N ASP A 95 -4.72 -0.88 -17.45
CA ASP A 95 -5.82 -1.83 -17.46
C ASP A 95 -5.68 -2.84 -16.30
N GLY A 96 -6.72 -2.89 -15.47
CA GLY A 96 -6.80 -3.74 -14.28
C GLY A 96 -7.22 -2.98 -13.03
N SER A 97 -7.22 -3.69 -11.90
CA SER A 97 -7.47 -3.15 -10.57
C SER A 97 -6.17 -3.02 -9.78
N TYR A 98 -6.08 -2.02 -8.91
CA TYR A 98 -4.95 -1.86 -7.99
C TYR A 98 -4.75 -3.10 -7.10
N ALA A 99 -5.85 -3.79 -6.77
CA ALA A 99 -5.87 -4.96 -5.89
C ALA A 99 -5.78 -6.30 -6.64
N ASP A 100 -5.49 -6.29 -7.95
CA ASP A 100 -5.31 -7.53 -8.70
C ASP A 100 -4.13 -8.34 -8.14
N LEU A 101 -4.31 -9.65 -8.08
CA LEU A 101 -3.29 -10.59 -7.63
C LEU A 101 -2.85 -11.49 -8.79
N ALA A 102 -1.54 -11.67 -8.92
CA ALA A 102 -0.97 -12.57 -9.91
C ALA A 102 -0.91 -14.00 -9.37
N ALA A 103 -1.70 -14.92 -9.93
CA ALA A 103 -1.55 -16.37 -9.68
C ALA A 103 -0.34 -16.97 -10.43
N GLY A 104 0.16 -16.26 -11.46
CA GLY A 104 1.28 -16.66 -12.32
C GLY A 104 2.05 -15.46 -12.84
N ALA A 105 2.71 -15.59 -13.99
CA ALA A 105 3.26 -14.43 -14.69
C ALA A 105 2.10 -13.54 -15.22
N PRO A 106 2.26 -12.20 -15.21
CA PRO A 106 1.21 -11.30 -15.70
C PRO A 106 0.83 -11.57 -17.16
N ALA A 107 -0.47 -11.59 -17.45
CA ALA A 107 -0.96 -11.63 -18.82
C ALA A 107 -0.93 -10.23 -19.47
N ALA A 108 -0.94 -10.18 -20.81
CA ALA A 108 -0.92 -8.94 -21.58
C ALA A 108 -2.11 -8.00 -21.28
N ALA A 109 -3.22 -8.51 -20.77
CA ALA A 109 -4.39 -7.71 -20.41
C ALA A 109 -4.35 -7.19 -18.95
N GLN A 110 -3.27 -7.46 -18.22
CA GLN A 110 -3.12 -7.12 -16.80
C GLN A 110 -2.00 -6.10 -16.62
N GLU A 111 -2.22 -4.88 -17.11
CA GLU A 111 -1.21 -3.82 -17.11
C GLU A 111 -0.84 -3.38 -15.69
N THR A 112 -1.79 -3.40 -14.75
CA THR A 112 -1.51 -3.14 -13.33
C THR A 112 -0.54 -4.16 -12.71
N LEU A 113 -0.50 -5.40 -13.21
CA LEU A 113 0.45 -6.43 -12.79
C LEU A 113 1.78 -6.34 -13.57
N LEU A 114 1.71 -6.08 -14.88
CA LEU A 114 2.89 -5.80 -15.70
C LEU A 114 3.65 -4.58 -15.18
N PHE A 115 2.95 -3.58 -14.63
CA PHE A 115 3.54 -2.42 -13.98
C PHE A 115 4.60 -2.82 -12.94
N TRP A 116 4.23 -3.70 -12.01
CA TRP A 116 5.14 -4.16 -10.98
C TRP A 116 6.29 -4.98 -11.56
N GLN A 117 6.01 -5.81 -12.56
CA GLN A 117 7.05 -6.59 -13.24
C GLN A 117 8.06 -5.68 -13.96
N HIS A 118 7.58 -4.65 -14.68
CA HIS A 118 8.41 -3.71 -15.42
C HIS A 118 9.31 -2.91 -14.49
N LEU A 119 8.79 -2.46 -13.34
CA LEU A 119 9.60 -1.76 -12.33
C LEU A 119 10.70 -2.65 -11.73
N ARG A 120 10.41 -3.95 -11.52
CA ARG A 120 11.39 -4.94 -11.04
C ARG A 120 12.46 -5.24 -12.08
N LEU A 121 12.06 -5.46 -13.33
CA LEU A 121 12.97 -5.67 -14.46
C LEU A 121 13.87 -4.45 -14.73
N ALA A 122 13.35 -3.24 -14.48
CA ALA A 122 14.11 -2.00 -14.57
C ALA A 122 15.09 -1.78 -13.41
N GLY A 123 14.94 -2.52 -12.31
CA GLY A 123 15.75 -2.40 -11.10
C GLY A 123 15.35 -1.24 -10.18
N PHE A 124 14.14 -0.68 -10.33
CA PHE A 124 13.67 0.42 -9.46
C PHE A 124 13.08 -0.07 -8.16
N ILE A 125 12.53 -1.28 -8.15
CA ILE A 125 11.99 -1.93 -6.95
C ILE A 125 12.47 -3.38 -6.89
N PRO A 126 12.64 -3.96 -5.70
CA PRO A 126 12.99 -5.37 -5.55
C PRO A 126 11.81 -6.30 -5.85
N GLY A 127 12.11 -7.54 -6.22
CA GLY A 127 11.14 -8.63 -6.33
C GLY A 127 11.45 -9.59 -7.48
N ALA A 128 10.58 -10.57 -7.67
CA ALA A 128 10.69 -11.52 -8.76
C ALA A 128 10.49 -10.82 -10.12
N THR A 129 11.33 -11.14 -11.10
CA THR A 129 11.29 -10.53 -12.44
C THR A 129 10.59 -11.40 -13.48
N ALA A 130 10.36 -12.68 -13.19
CA ALA A 130 9.69 -13.64 -14.06
C ALA A 130 8.88 -14.66 -13.25
N GLY A 131 7.91 -15.31 -13.91
CA GLY A 131 7.09 -16.36 -13.30
C GLY A 131 6.07 -15.85 -12.27
N ALA A 132 5.58 -16.76 -11.43
CA ALA A 132 4.64 -16.43 -10.36
C ALA A 132 5.25 -15.43 -9.38
N GLY A 133 4.47 -14.42 -8.97
CA GLY A 133 4.94 -13.36 -8.08
C GLY A 133 5.55 -12.14 -8.80
N SER A 134 5.88 -12.26 -10.08
CA SER A 134 6.60 -11.19 -10.79
C SER A 134 5.81 -9.91 -11.02
N GLY A 135 4.48 -10.00 -11.10
CA GLY A 135 3.58 -8.83 -11.11
C GLY A 135 2.79 -8.62 -9.84
N THR A 136 3.02 -9.43 -8.78
CA THR A 136 2.25 -9.28 -7.53
C THR A 136 2.54 -7.93 -6.89
N PRO A 137 1.53 -7.12 -6.56
CA PRO A 137 1.73 -5.86 -5.86
C PRO A 137 2.38 -6.07 -4.48
N PRO A 138 3.27 -5.19 -4.02
CA PRO A 138 3.87 -5.30 -2.70
C PRO A 138 2.83 -5.07 -1.59
N ALA A 139 3.04 -5.72 -0.44
CA ALA A 139 2.25 -5.45 0.76
C ALA A 139 2.67 -4.12 1.41
N ASN A 140 1.73 -3.39 1.99
CA ASN A 140 2.02 -2.19 2.79
C ASN A 140 2.33 -2.54 4.25
N ALA A 141 2.75 -1.52 5.02
CA ALA A 141 3.07 -1.65 6.45
C ALA A 141 1.86 -1.92 7.38
N ALA A 142 0.64 -1.98 6.84
CA ALA A 142 -0.62 -2.23 7.54
C ALA A 142 -1.34 -3.50 7.04
N ASP A 143 -0.59 -4.45 6.45
CA ASP A 143 -1.11 -5.75 5.98
C ASP A 143 -2.14 -5.64 4.84
N GLY A 144 -2.17 -4.52 4.13
CA GLY A 144 -2.88 -4.34 2.86
C GLY A 144 -1.96 -4.40 1.65
N VAL A 145 -2.47 -4.00 0.49
CA VAL A 145 -1.74 -3.97 -0.77
C VAL A 145 -1.45 -2.52 -1.18
N ILE A 146 -0.35 -2.34 -1.91
CA ILE A 146 -0.03 -1.10 -2.62
C ILE A 146 -0.19 -1.41 -4.10
N GLY A 147 -1.14 -0.76 -4.74
CA GLY A 147 -1.47 -1.01 -6.14
C GLY A 147 -1.53 0.27 -6.95
N VAL A 148 -1.55 0.12 -8.26
CA VAL A 148 -1.82 1.22 -9.18
C VAL A 148 -2.97 0.84 -10.10
N GLN A 149 -3.72 1.83 -10.55
CA GLN A 149 -4.73 1.67 -11.59
C GLN A 149 -4.97 3.00 -12.29
N THR A 150 -5.68 2.94 -13.40
CA THR A 150 -6.20 4.14 -14.07
C THR A 150 -7.57 4.49 -13.55
N ARG A 151 -7.76 5.75 -13.15
CA ARG A 151 -9.02 6.28 -12.59
C ARG A 151 -9.46 5.56 -11.31
N GLY A 152 -10.47 6.12 -10.66
CA GLY A 152 -10.95 5.69 -9.35
C GLY A 152 -10.90 6.85 -8.36
N MET A 153 -11.71 6.78 -7.31
CA MET A 153 -11.78 7.79 -6.25
C MET A 153 -12.09 9.20 -6.77
N GLY A 154 -12.71 9.30 -7.95
CA GLY A 154 -12.99 10.57 -8.64
C GLY A 154 -11.75 11.23 -9.26
N PHE A 155 -10.65 10.50 -9.42
CA PHE A 155 -9.48 10.94 -10.19
C PHE A 155 -9.61 10.50 -11.64
N ASN A 156 -9.12 11.33 -12.57
CA ASN A 156 -9.17 11.04 -14.01
C ASN A 156 -7.85 10.48 -14.58
N GLY A 157 -6.78 10.50 -13.80
CA GLY A 157 -5.46 10.01 -14.19
C GLY A 157 -5.09 8.69 -13.51
N ASN A 158 -3.82 8.33 -13.60
CA ASN A 158 -3.27 7.17 -12.91
C ASN A 158 -3.20 7.47 -11.41
N ILE A 159 -3.52 6.47 -10.61
CA ILE A 159 -3.56 6.58 -9.16
C ILE A 159 -2.75 5.45 -8.54
N VAL A 160 -2.18 5.72 -7.38
CA VAL A 160 -1.61 4.72 -6.47
C VAL A 160 -2.51 4.61 -5.26
N CYS A 161 -2.85 3.38 -4.88
CA CYS A 161 -3.78 3.08 -3.81
C CYS A 161 -3.14 2.16 -2.77
N VAL A 162 -3.46 2.41 -1.51
CA VAL A 162 -3.01 1.64 -0.35
C VAL A 162 -4.23 1.23 0.45
N SER A 163 -4.45 -0.07 0.58
CA SER A 163 -5.63 -0.61 1.27
C SER A 163 -5.34 -0.98 2.73
N ASN A 164 -6.42 -1.25 3.47
CA ASN A 164 -6.45 -1.75 4.85
C ASN A 164 -5.75 -0.84 5.85
N LEU A 165 -5.69 0.47 5.59
CA LEU A 165 -5.07 1.41 6.52
C LEU A 165 -6.01 1.65 7.71
N PRO A 166 -5.57 1.39 8.96
CA PRO A 166 -6.32 1.78 10.15
C PRO A 166 -6.57 3.29 10.14
N ASP A 167 -7.72 3.71 10.68
CA ASP A 167 -8.15 5.11 10.81
C ASP A 167 -7.02 6.09 11.18
N LYS A 168 -6.30 5.85 12.28
CA LYS A 168 -5.20 6.71 12.73
C LYS A 168 -4.06 6.82 11.72
N ILE A 169 -3.77 5.74 11.00
CA ILE A 169 -2.71 5.71 10.00
C ILE A 169 -3.18 6.46 8.75
N ALA A 170 -4.40 6.18 8.26
CA ALA A 170 -4.95 6.85 7.08
C ALA A 170 -5.01 8.37 7.29
N ILE A 171 -5.58 8.83 8.41
CA ILE A 171 -5.69 10.25 8.77
C ILE A 171 -4.30 10.89 8.85
N ALA A 172 -3.34 10.24 9.50
CA ALA A 172 -2.00 10.80 9.68
C ALA A 172 -1.19 10.85 8.37
N VAL A 173 -1.34 9.85 7.49
CA VAL A 173 -0.75 9.84 6.15
C VAL A 173 -1.32 10.99 5.33
N ASP A 174 -2.64 11.17 5.36
CA ASP A 174 -3.32 12.22 4.61
C ASP A 174 -2.90 13.62 5.07
N ASN A 175 -2.93 13.88 6.38
CA ASN A 175 -2.44 15.14 6.95
C ASN A 175 -0.97 15.44 6.62
N ALA A 176 -0.14 14.41 6.43
CA ALA A 176 1.27 14.59 6.07
C ALA A 176 1.47 14.83 4.57
N MET A 177 0.50 14.45 3.73
CA MET A 177 0.61 14.49 2.27
C MET A 177 -0.19 15.63 1.64
N ASP A 178 -1.35 16.02 2.19
CA ASP A 178 -2.12 17.18 1.74
C ASP A 178 -2.88 17.96 2.84
N ASP A 179 -4.18 17.73 3.03
CA ASP A 179 -5.12 18.53 3.82
C ASP A 179 -5.85 17.74 4.92
N GLY A 180 -5.67 16.41 4.97
CA GLY A 180 -6.31 15.54 5.96
C GLY A 180 -7.80 15.34 5.76
N ASN A 181 -8.34 15.69 4.58
CA ASN A 181 -9.73 15.50 4.21
C ASN A 181 -9.87 14.35 3.20
N ALA A 182 -10.40 13.23 3.67
CA ALA A 182 -10.66 12.03 2.87
C ALA A 182 -11.38 12.26 1.53
N LEU A 183 -12.18 13.32 1.41
CA LEU A 183 -13.10 13.51 0.27
C LEU A 183 -12.49 14.30 -0.89
N THR A 184 -11.49 15.13 -0.62
CA THR A 184 -10.94 16.11 -1.58
C THR A 184 -9.43 16.05 -1.60
N GLY A 185 -8.77 16.88 -2.42
CA GLY A 185 -7.31 16.92 -2.43
C GLY A 185 -6.66 15.94 -3.43
N GLN A 186 -5.35 15.79 -3.27
CA GLN A 186 -4.49 14.94 -4.09
C GLN A 186 -4.41 13.52 -3.53
N VAL A 187 -4.73 13.38 -2.25
CA VAL A 187 -4.96 12.13 -1.55
C VAL A 187 -6.44 12.08 -1.18
N ARG A 188 -7.06 10.92 -1.36
CA ARG A 188 -8.47 10.68 -1.04
C ARG A 188 -8.61 9.33 -0.40
N ALA A 189 -9.58 9.19 0.49
CA ALA A 189 -9.84 7.94 1.19
C ALA A 189 -11.32 7.51 1.13
N LYS A 190 -11.54 6.19 1.08
CA LYS A 190 -12.86 5.56 1.18
C LYS A 190 -12.89 4.61 2.35
N LEU A 191 -14.01 4.59 3.06
CA LEU A 191 -14.22 3.64 4.16
C LEU A 191 -14.38 2.23 3.60
N GLN A 192 -13.61 1.29 4.11
CA GLN A 192 -13.66 -0.09 3.67
C GLN A 192 -14.73 -0.87 4.44
N THR A 193 -15.47 -1.70 3.69
CA THR A 193 -16.38 -2.70 4.24
C THR A 193 -15.86 -4.14 4.10
N ALA A 194 -14.77 -4.32 3.35
CA ALA A 194 -14.06 -5.58 3.15
C ALA A 194 -12.55 -5.33 2.96
N PRO A 195 -11.69 -6.32 3.21
CA PRO A 195 -10.25 -6.21 2.91
C PRO A 195 -10.00 -6.01 1.41
N ASN A 196 -9.07 -5.12 1.07
CA ASN A 196 -8.64 -4.86 -0.31
C ASN A 196 -9.81 -4.70 -1.30
N PRO A 197 -10.77 -3.78 -1.06
CA PRO A 197 -11.96 -3.66 -1.88
C PRO A 197 -11.54 -3.24 -3.29
N ALA A 198 -12.23 -3.75 -4.31
CA ALA A 198 -12.04 -3.26 -5.66
C ALA A 198 -12.48 -1.80 -5.75
N GLU A 199 -11.72 -0.98 -6.47
CA GLU A 199 -12.08 0.39 -6.81
C GLU A 199 -12.52 0.45 -8.27
N ASP A 200 -13.82 0.72 -8.50
CA ASP A 200 -14.41 0.74 -9.84
C ASP A 200 -13.93 1.95 -10.65
N SER A 201 -12.98 1.70 -11.55
CA SER A 201 -12.41 2.69 -12.46
C SER A 201 -13.42 3.22 -13.50
N ALA A 202 -14.45 2.44 -13.84
CA ALA A 202 -15.47 2.81 -14.81
C ALA A 202 -16.49 3.77 -14.19
N ALA A 203 -17.04 3.44 -13.02
CA ALA A 203 -17.92 4.35 -12.28
C ALA A 203 -17.17 5.60 -11.78
N ASN A 204 -15.88 5.44 -11.43
CA ASN A 204 -15.00 6.51 -10.94
C ASN A 204 -15.66 7.37 -9.84
N ALA A 205 -16.36 6.73 -8.91
CA ALA A 205 -17.06 7.44 -7.86
C ALA A 205 -16.06 8.10 -6.91
N ALA A 206 -16.15 9.42 -6.74
CA ALA A 206 -15.44 10.13 -5.68
C ALA A 206 -15.91 9.65 -4.30
N PRO A 207 -15.06 9.72 -3.26
CA PRO A 207 -15.50 9.47 -1.89
C PRO A 207 -16.69 10.36 -1.54
N ALA A 208 -17.69 9.79 -0.86
CA ALA A 208 -18.90 10.47 -0.44
C ALA A 208 -18.83 10.85 1.04
N ALA A 209 -19.80 11.59 1.55
CA ALA A 209 -19.75 12.10 2.94
C ALA A 209 -19.61 11.00 4.01
N ASN A 210 -20.07 9.77 3.74
CA ASN A 210 -19.91 8.59 4.60
C ASN A 210 -18.49 8.00 4.60
N ASP A 211 -17.62 8.44 3.70
CA ASP A 211 -16.20 8.08 3.64
C ASP A 211 -15.31 9.03 4.44
N ALA A 212 -15.89 10.08 5.05
CA ALA A 212 -15.14 10.99 5.90
C ALA A 212 -14.43 10.22 7.03
N TYR A 213 -13.25 10.69 7.40
CA TYR A 213 -12.50 10.06 8.47
C TYR A 213 -13.25 10.09 9.79
N ALA A 214 -13.23 8.94 10.48
CA ALA A 214 -13.73 8.79 11.83
C ALA A 214 -12.80 7.85 12.61
N GLU A 215 -12.25 8.33 13.71
CA GLU A 215 -11.42 7.55 14.64
C GLU A 215 -12.31 6.68 15.55
N THR A 216 -12.66 5.49 15.07
CA THR A 216 -13.47 4.53 15.83
C THR A 216 -12.62 3.41 16.46
N GLY A 217 -11.36 3.31 16.06
CA GLY A 217 -10.43 2.23 16.41
C GLY A 217 -10.58 0.96 15.59
N ASN A 218 -11.65 0.85 14.78
CA ASN A 218 -11.96 -0.34 13.97
C ASN A 218 -12.07 -0.04 12.47
N ASN A 219 -12.17 1.23 12.09
CA ASN A 219 -12.31 1.62 10.69
C ASN A 219 -11.00 1.36 9.93
N GLN A 220 -11.17 0.88 8.70
CA GLN A 220 -10.10 0.76 7.72
C GLN A 220 -10.43 1.59 6.48
N TYR A 221 -9.42 2.19 5.88
CA TYR A 221 -9.57 3.07 4.74
C TYR A 221 -8.69 2.62 3.57
N LEU A 222 -9.27 2.67 2.37
CA LEU A 222 -8.55 2.66 1.11
C LEU A 222 -8.12 4.09 0.83
N LEU A 223 -6.82 4.34 0.82
CA LEU A 223 -6.26 5.66 0.57
C LEU A 223 -5.57 5.66 -0.80
N CYS A 224 -5.96 6.59 -1.67
CA CYS A 224 -5.40 6.70 -3.01
C CYS A 224 -4.88 8.11 -3.27
N LYS A 225 -3.78 8.20 -4.01
CA LYS A 225 -3.14 9.44 -4.43
C LYS A 225 -3.06 9.49 -5.95
N SER A 226 -3.33 10.65 -6.54
CA SER A 226 -3.05 10.89 -7.97
C SER A 226 -1.54 10.90 -8.28
N LEU A 227 -1.14 10.28 -9.39
CA LEU A 227 0.24 10.17 -9.88
C LEU A 227 0.61 11.24 -10.91
#